data_AF-A0A0A0D3E4-F1
#
_entry.id   AF-A0A0A0D3E4-F1
#
_cell.length_a   1.000
_cell.length_b   1.000
_cell.length_c   1.000
_cell.angle_alpha   90.00
_cell.angle_beta   90.00
_cell.angle_gamma   90.00
#
_symmetry.space_group_name_H-M   'P 1'
#
loop_
_entity.id
_entity.type
_entity.pdbx_description
1 polymer ?
#
loop_
_entity_poly.entity_id
_entity_poly.type
_entity_poly.pdbx_seq_one_letter_code
_entity_poly.pdbx_strand_id
1 'polypeptide(L)'
;MSRIERAVVPVVLSGGSGTRLWPLSRAGYPKQFLPLVSGSTMIQETVARVGEADGFAPPVFICADDHRFIVAEQMRQIGVAPDAIILEPSARNTAPAVAVAARFLADRDP
;
A
#
# COMPACT_ATOMS: atom_id res chain seq x y z
N MET A 1 -19.52 18.64 11.52
CA MET A 1 -18.10 18.62 11.95
C MET A 1 -17.24 18.78 10.71
N SER A 2 -16.27 19.69 10.80
CA SER A 2 -15.59 20.40 9.71
C SER A 2 -14.96 19.51 8.64
N ARG A 3 -15.19 19.85 7.37
CA ARG A 3 -14.82 19.10 6.15
C ARG A 3 -13.34 19.28 5.74
N ILE A 4 -12.45 19.73 6.64
CA ILE A 4 -11.07 20.14 6.32
C ILE A 4 -10.02 19.62 7.36
N GLU A 5 -10.17 18.44 7.96
CA GLU A 5 -9.16 17.93 8.94
C GLU A 5 -8.29 16.77 8.46
N ARG A 6 -8.44 16.26 7.24
CA ARG A 6 -7.51 15.28 6.64
C ARG A 6 -7.25 15.62 5.18
N ALA A 7 -6.15 16.33 4.92
CA ALA A 7 -5.90 17.00 3.64
C ALA A 7 -5.08 16.16 2.64
N VAL A 8 -4.54 15.00 3.02
CA VAL A 8 -3.72 14.17 2.12
C VAL A 8 -4.08 12.70 2.25
N VAL A 9 -4.44 12.07 1.11
CA VAL A 9 -4.66 10.62 1.04
C VAL A 9 -3.37 9.92 0.63
N PRO A 10 -2.78 9.08 1.49
CA PRO A 10 -1.58 8.34 1.13
C PRO A 10 -1.94 7.16 0.21
N VAL A 11 -1.23 7.06 -0.91
CA VAL A 11 -1.36 5.95 -1.86
C VAL A 11 -0.09 5.11 -1.82
N VAL A 12 -0.21 3.86 -1.39
CA VAL A 12 0.91 2.91 -1.28
C VAL A 12 0.87 1.94 -2.46
N LEU A 13 1.87 2.07 -3.34
CA LEU A 13 2.04 1.19 -4.51
C LEU A 13 2.87 -0.04 -4.12
N SER A 14 2.23 -1.21 -4.07
CA SER A 14 2.81 -2.49 -3.67
C SER A 14 2.90 -3.45 -4.87
N GLY A 15 3.67 -3.02 -5.88
CA GLY A 15 3.99 -3.83 -7.06
C GLY A 15 5.36 -4.50 -6.99
N GLY A 16 5.71 -5.21 -8.06
CA GLY A 16 7.03 -5.81 -8.26
C GLY A 16 7.10 -7.30 -7.89
N SER A 17 7.91 -8.04 -8.65
CA SER A 17 8.00 -9.52 -8.61
C SER A 17 9.04 -10.07 -7.64
N GLY A 18 9.83 -9.22 -6.96
CA GLY A 18 10.80 -9.67 -5.96
C GLY A 18 11.91 -10.57 -6.52
N THR A 19 12.45 -10.29 -7.71
CA THR A 19 13.48 -11.16 -8.31
C THR A 19 14.91 -10.87 -7.82
N ARG A 20 15.22 -9.61 -7.47
CA ARG A 20 16.58 -9.18 -7.11
C ARG A 20 17.08 -9.66 -5.75
N LEU A 21 16.17 -10.02 -4.84
CA LEU A 21 16.52 -10.48 -3.49
C LEU A 21 16.28 -11.98 -3.32
N TRP A 22 16.35 -12.75 -4.40
CA TRP A 22 16.37 -14.20 -4.30
C TRP A 22 17.58 -14.64 -3.43
N PRO A 23 17.45 -15.59 -2.47
CA PRO A 23 16.29 -16.44 -2.21
C PRO A 23 15.23 -15.87 -1.26
N LEU A 24 15.45 -14.68 -0.71
CA LEU A 24 14.60 -14.10 0.32
C LEU A 24 13.21 -13.71 -0.22
N SER A 25 13.15 -13.08 -1.39
CA SER A 25 11.87 -12.79 -2.06
C SER A 25 11.55 -13.77 -3.18
N ARG A 26 10.25 -13.97 -3.40
CA ARG A 26 9.66 -14.89 -4.38
C ARG A 26 8.53 -14.18 -5.11
N ALA A 27 8.08 -14.73 -6.24
CA ALA A 27 6.97 -14.16 -7.00
C ALA A 27 5.70 -13.97 -6.14
N GLY A 28 5.34 -14.96 -5.32
CA GLY A 28 4.18 -14.87 -4.41
C GLY A 28 4.45 -14.21 -3.05
N TYR A 29 5.71 -13.84 -2.76
CA TYR A 29 6.08 -13.15 -1.53
C TYR A 29 7.23 -12.17 -1.80
N PRO A 30 6.93 -11.03 -2.46
CA PRO A 30 7.92 -10.05 -2.87
C PRO A 30 8.47 -9.25 -1.68
N LYS A 31 9.55 -8.49 -1.94
CA LYS A 31 10.37 -7.84 -0.91
C LYS A 31 9.60 -6.97 0.08
N GLN A 32 8.50 -6.34 -0.34
CA GLN A 32 7.75 -5.42 0.50
C GLN A 32 7.12 -6.09 1.72
N PHE A 33 6.95 -7.42 1.68
CA PHE A 33 6.37 -8.21 2.77
C PHE A 33 7.44 -8.87 3.65
N LEU A 34 8.70 -8.49 3.49
CA LEU A 34 9.83 -9.04 4.24
C LEU A 34 10.40 -8.02 5.25
N PRO A 35 10.80 -8.45 6.45
CA PRO A 35 11.53 -7.64 7.41
C PRO A 35 13.03 -7.64 7.08
N LEU A 36 13.43 -6.80 6.12
CA LEU A 36 14.79 -6.82 5.56
C LEU A 36 15.81 -5.99 6.34
N VAL A 37 15.35 -4.92 6.98
CA VAL A 37 16.22 -3.93 7.65
C VAL A 37 15.93 -3.88 9.15
N SER A 38 14.65 -3.91 9.52
CA SER A 38 14.19 -3.97 10.90
C SER A 38 13.38 -5.24 11.17
N GLY A 39 12.76 -5.34 12.36
CA GLY A 39 11.80 -6.40 12.67
C GLY A 39 10.43 -6.24 11.97
N SER A 40 10.18 -5.09 11.33
CA SER A 40 8.95 -4.82 10.58
C SER A 40 9.16 -5.00 9.08
N THR A 41 8.11 -5.37 8.36
CA THR A 41 8.20 -5.50 6.91
C THR A 41 8.27 -4.13 6.22
N MET A 42 8.85 -4.07 5.02
CA MET A 42 9.01 -2.77 4.33
C MET A 42 7.67 -2.04 4.12
N ILE A 43 6.57 -2.78 3.92
CA ILE A 43 5.23 -2.18 3.76
C ILE A 43 4.72 -1.62 5.08
N GLN A 44 4.97 -2.29 6.21
CA GLN A 44 4.64 -1.78 7.53
C GLN A 44 5.45 -0.54 7.87
N GLU A 45 6.76 -0.54 7.62
CA GLU A 45 7.63 0.63 7.80
C GLU A 45 7.19 1.80 6.91
N THR A 46 6.72 1.53 5.69
CA THR A 46 6.21 2.56 4.78
C THR A 46 4.95 3.22 5.34
N VAL A 47 4.05 2.45 5.94
CA VAL A 47 2.81 2.96 6.53
C VAL A 47 3.09 3.69 7.85
N ALA A 48 3.99 3.17 8.69
CA ALA A 48 4.39 3.82 9.93
C ALA A 48 4.89 5.25 9.69
N ARG A 49 5.75 5.45 8.69
CA ARG A 49 6.24 6.80 8.31
C ARG A 49 5.14 7.79 7.92
N VAL A 50 4.01 7.30 7.42
CA VAL A 50 2.86 8.14 7.07
C VAL A 50 1.98 8.39 8.30
N GLY A 51 1.82 7.39 9.18
CA GLY A 51 1.02 7.49 10.39
C GLY A 51 1.62 8.37 11.49
N GLU A 52 2.93 8.64 11.45
CA GLU A 52 3.61 9.56 12.38
C GLU A 52 3.27 11.05 12.14
N ALA A 53 2.67 11.38 11.01
CA ALA A 53 2.35 12.76 10.64
C ALA A 53 0.84 13.04 10.71
N ASP A 54 0.48 14.16 11.31
CA ASP A 54 -0.89 14.64 11.32
C ASP A 54 -1.37 15.03 9.90
N GLY A 55 -2.67 14.90 9.65
CA GLY A 55 -3.31 15.35 8.42
C GLY A 55 -3.40 14.31 7.29
N PHE A 56 -2.86 13.10 7.48
CA PHE A 56 -3.06 11.99 6.56
C PHE A 56 -4.37 11.23 6.81
N ALA A 57 -5.06 10.90 5.73
CA ALA A 57 -6.16 9.94 5.74
C ALA A 57 -5.63 8.49 5.84
N PRO A 58 -6.49 7.51 6.16
CA PRO A 58 -6.10 6.11 6.07
C PRO A 58 -5.60 5.77 4.65
N PRO A 59 -4.58 4.90 4.53
CA PRO A 59 -3.93 4.65 3.25
C PRO A 59 -4.80 3.85 2.28
N VAL A 60 -4.65 4.18 1.00
CA VAL A 60 -5.13 3.37 -0.13
C VAL A 60 -3.97 2.56 -0.67
N PHE A 61 -4.16 1.25 -0.84
CA PHE A 61 -3.17 0.38 -1.46
C PHE A 61 -3.53 0.10 -2.91
N ILE A 62 -2.50 -0.02 -3.75
CA ILE A 62 -2.60 -0.65 -5.06
C ILE A 62 -1.63 -1.83 -5.09
N CYS A 63 -2.14 -3.03 -5.32
CA CYS A 63 -1.33 -4.25 -5.36
C CYS A 63 -1.86 -5.27 -6.37
N ALA A 64 -1.03 -6.26 -6.71
CA ALA A 64 -1.50 -7.41 -7.48
C ALA A 64 -2.59 -8.19 -6.74
N ASP A 65 -3.50 -8.82 -7.49
CA ASP A 65 -4.61 -9.62 -6.92
C ASP A 65 -4.12 -10.70 -5.93
N ASP A 66 -3.02 -11.38 -6.27
CA ASP A 66 -2.41 -12.44 -5.45
C ASP A 66 -1.92 -11.95 -4.08
N HIS A 67 -1.70 -10.64 -3.93
CA HIS A 67 -1.18 -10.05 -2.69
C HIS A 67 -2.26 -9.46 -1.78
N ARG A 68 -3.54 -9.49 -2.18
CA ARG A 68 -4.65 -8.86 -1.44
C ARG A 68 -4.71 -9.26 0.03
N PHE A 69 -4.53 -10.56 0.30
CA PHE A 69 -4.61 -11.09 1.65
C PHE A 69 -3.37 -10.76 2.49
N ILE A 70 -2.19 -10.76 1.87
CA ILE A 70 -0.94 -10.43 2.55
C ILE A 70 -0.94 -8.96 2.96
N VAL A 71 -1.38 -8.05 2.08
CA VAL A 71 -1.51 -6.62 2.41
C VAL A 71 -2.47 -6.44 3.58
N ALA A 72 -3.68 -7.02 3.52
CA ALA A 72 -4.66 -6.91 4.60
C ALA A 72 -4.13 -7.47 5.93
N GLU A 73 -3.48 -8.63 5.91
CA GLU A 73 -2.88 -9.25 7.09
C GLU A 73 -1.76 -8.40 7.69
N GLN A 74 -0.84 -7.89 6.86
CA GLN A 74 0.27 -7.06 7.31
C GLN A 74 -0.20 -5.76 7.96
N MET A 75 -1.30 -5.17 7.48
CA MET A 75 -1.92 -3.99 8.06
C MET A 75 -2.65 -4.30 9.37
N ARG A 76 -3.37 -5.42 9.43
CA ARG A 76 -4.00 -5.93 10.65
C ARG A 76 -2.98 -6.15 11.77
N GLN A 77 -1.81 -6.69 11.45
CA GLN A 77 -0.72 -6.93 12.42
C GLN A 77 -0.22 -5.64 13.11
N ILE A 78 -0.33 -4.49 12.44
CA ILE A 78 0.09 -3.18 12.98
C ILE A 78 -1.11 -2.30 13.37
N GLY A 79 -2.32 -2.85 13.42
CA GLY A 79 -3.52 -2.12 13.81
C GLY A 79 -3.96 -1.02 12.84
N VAL A 80 -3.52 -1.05 11.58
CA VAL A 80 -3.90 -0.08 10.55
C VAL A 80 -5.06 -0.63 9.73
N ALA A 81 -6.12 0.15 9.59
CA ALA A 81 -7.22 -0.12 8.67
C ALA A 81 -7.03 0.70 7.39
N PRO A 82 -6.74 0.08 6.23
CA PRO A 82 -6.71 0.78 4.95
C PRO A 82 -8.08 1.36 4.57
N ASP A 83 -8.11 2.49 3.88
CA ASP A 83 -9.35 3.01 3.28
C ASP A 83 -9.80 2.15 2.09
N ALA A 84 -8.83 1.63 1.34
CA ALA A 84 -9.08 0.68 0.25
C ALA A 84 -7.83 -0.15 -0.08
N ILE A 85 -8.06 -1.32 -0.66
CA ILE A 85 -7.05 -2.15 -1.33
C ILE A 85 -7.54 -2.39 -2.76
N ILE A 86 -6.92 -1.72 -3.72
CA ILE A 86 -7.26 -1.81 -5.14
C ILE A 86 -6.36 -2.85 -5.78
N LEU A 87 -6.97 -3.77 -6.53
CA LEU A 87 -6.30 -4.92 -7.12
C LEU A 87 -6.02 -4.68 -8.59
N GLU A 88 -4.74 -4.68 -8.96
CA GLU A 88 -4.32 -4.64 -10.35
C GLU A 88 -4.43 -6.05 -10.96
N PRO A 89 -5.11 -6.20 -12.11
CA PRO A 89 -5.25 -7.49 -12.78
C PRO A 89 -3.94 -7.96 -13.44
N SER A 90 -2.99 -7.04 -13.65
CA SER A 90 -1.69 -7.32 -14.23
C SER A 90 -0.70 -6.21 -13.87
N ALA A 91 0.59 -6.52 -13.85
CA ALA A 91 1.63 -5.52 -13.60
C ALA A 91 1.77 -4.57 -14.81
N ARG A 92 1.47 -3.28 -14.63
CA ARG A 92 1.49 -2.27 -15.71
C ARG A 92 2.40 -1.07 -15.41
N ASN A 93 3.35 -1.22 -14.49
CA ASN A 93 4.23 -0.17 -13.95
C ASN A 93 3.45 0.92 -13.17
N THR A 94 4.16 1.98 -12.81
CA THR A 94 3.69 3.00 -11.85
C THR A 94 2.59 3.90 -12.40
N ALA A 95 2.68 4.35 -13.66
CA ALA A 95 1.74 5.36 -14.17
C ALA A 95 0.27 4.89 -14.18
N PRO A 96 -0.06 3.66 -14.62
CA PRO A 96 -1.43 3.14 -14.52
C PRO A 96 -1.92 3.00 -13.08
N ALA A 97 -1.07 2.55 -12.16
CA ALA A 97 -1.40 2.47 -10.74
C ALA A 97 -1.78 3.86 -10.19
N VAL A 98 -0.95 4.87 -10.45
CA VAL A 98 -1.23 6.26 -10.03
C VAL A 98 -2.53 6.78 -10.64
N ALA A 99 -2.79 6.52 -11.93
CA ALA A 99 -4.02 6.94 -12.59
C ALA A 99 -5.27 6.28 -11.98
N VAL A 100 -5.18 4.99 -11.63
CA VAL A 100 -6.27 4.25 -10.96
C VAL A 100 -6.55 4.84 -9.57
N ALA A 101 -5.50 5.11 -8.76
CA ALA A 101 -5.67 5.77 -7.47
C ALA A 101 -6.35 7.14 -7.61
N ALA A 102 -5.85 7.98 -8.51
CA ALA A 102 -6.39 9.31 -8.74
C ALA A 102 -7.86 9.26 -9.17
N ARG A 103 -8.21 8.35 -10.09
CA ARG A 103 -9.59 8.16 -10.55
C ARG A 103 -10.50 7.67 -9.43
N PHE A 104 -10.05 6.68 -8.65
CA PHE A 104 -10.79 6.13 -7.51
C PHE A 104 -11.10 7.18 -6.45
N LEU A 105 -10.11 8.03 -6.13
CA LEU A 105 -10.27 9.10 -5.15
C LEU A 105 -11.17 10.23 -5.67
N ALA A 106 -11.00 10.64 -6.94
CA ALA A 106 -11.84 11.67 -7.56
C ALA A 106 -13.33 11.27 -7.62
N ASP A 107 -13.66 9.98 -7.71
CA ASP A 107 -15.06 9.52 -7.67
C ASP A 107 -15.69 9.55 -6.26
N ARG A 108 -14.86 9.59 -5.21
CA ARG A 108 -15.30 9.60 -3.80
C ARG A 108 -15.34 11.00 -3.21
N ASP A 109 -14.48 11.89 -3.69
CA ASP A 109 -14.42 13.30 -3.31
C ASP A 109 -14.19 14.16 -4.58
N PRO A 110 -15.27 14.47 -5.33
CA PRO A 110 -15.19 15.16 -6.62
C PRO A 110 -14.91 16.67 -6.52
#